data_AF-G1UTS2-F1
#
_entry.id   AF-G1UTS2-F1
#
_cell.length_a   1.000
_cell.length_b   1.000
_cell.length_c   1.000
_cell.angle_alpha   90.00
_cell.angle_beta   90.00
_cell.angle_gamma   90.00
#
_symmetry.space_group_name_H-M   'P 1'
#
loop_
_entity.id
_entity.type
_entity.pdbx_description
1 polymer ?
#
loop_
_entity_poly.entity_id
_entity_poly.type
_entity_poly.pdbx_seq_one_letter_code
_entity_poly.pdbx_strand_id
1 'polypeptide(L)'
;MHSSSPPPRCAACPFKREERLCCVPGGKHPPDCPSAAHTDLVEKSRRTYAQPDIRHFARQAARVERHSYAKLPDGGRMPCRPRILEIVAFARAMGYHRLGLLFCIGLRREAAGAAEIFEAQGLETISAVCKAGGLSKSELGLSGEDLLNPEQPESMCNPVLQAELMNRAQVDFNVLLGLCVGHDTLALRHLEAPATVLAVKDRMLGHNPLAAVQCSGSYFNYLKTPM
;
A
#
# COMPACT_ATOMS: atom_id res chain seq x y z
N MET A 1 -17.46 -30.50 -13.79
CA MET A 1 -17.72 -30.11 -12.39
C MET A 1 -16.43 -29.52 -11.84
N HIS A 2 -16.30 -28.19 -11.81
CA HIS A 2 -15.18 -27.57 -11.10
C HIS A 2 -15.46 -27.79 -9.61
N SER A 3 -14.79 -28.79 -9.01
CA SER A 3 -14.65 -28.83 -7.56
C SER A 3 -13.99 -27.51 -7.18
N SER A 4 -14.76 -26.59 -6.60
CA SER A 4 -14.24 -25.31 -6.16
C SER A 4 -13.34 -25.62 -4.97
N SER A 5 -12.03 -25.55 -5.17
CA SER A 5 -11.07 -25.51 -4.07
C SER A 5 -11.54 -24.50 -3.03
N PRO A 6 -11.50 -24.83 -1.73
CA PRO A 6 -11.98 -23.95 -0.67
C PRO A 6 -11.22 -22.61 -0.71
N PRO A 7 -11.88 -21.48 -0.38
CA PRO A 7 -11.23 -20.19 -0.36
C PRO A 7 -10.09 -20.17 0.68
N PRO A 8 -8.95 -19.52 0.39
CA PRO A 8 -7.78 -19.58 1.25
C PRO A 8 -7.96 -18.80 2.56
N ARG A 9 -7.56 -19.39 3.69
CA ARG A 9 -7.54 -18.72 5.01
C ARG A 9 -6.16 -18.73 5.65
N CYS A 10 -5.14 -18.26 4.92
CA CYS A 10 -3.73 -18.28 5.36
C CYS A 10 -3.48 -17.69 6.77
N ALA A 11 -4.24 -16.66 7.17
CA ALA A 11 -4.15 -16.04 8.50
C ALA A 11 -4.53 -17.01 9.65
N ALA A 12 -5.28 -18.08 9.36
CA ALA A 12 -5.70 -19.12 10.30
C ALA A 12 -4.87 -20.41 10.18
N CYS A 13 -3.76 -20.41 9.42
CA CYS A 13 -2.91 -21.60 9.25
C CYS A 13 -2.39 -22.10 10.62
N PRO A 14 -2.67 -23.37 11.01
CA PRO A 14 -2.38 -23.88 12.34
C PRO A 14 -0.91 -24.27 12.54
N PHE A 15 -0.14 -24.38 11.46
CA PHE A 15 1.25 -24.83 11.51
C PHE A 15 2.21 -23.67 11.83
N LYS A 16 3.30 -23.97 12.53
CA LYS A 16 4.38 -23.00 12.76
C LYS A 16 5.07 -22.65 11.45
N ARG A 17 5.62 -21.44 11.34
CA ARG A 17 6.17 -20.90 10.08
C ARG A 17 7.18 -21.85 9.43
N GLU A 18 8.10 -22.37 10.23
CA GLU A 18 9.17 -23.31 9.87
C GLU A 18 8.67 -24.68 9.39
N GLU A 19 7.40 -25.01 9.62
CA GLU A 19 6.81 -26.26 9.16
C GLU A 19 5.92 -26.07 7.92
N ARG A 20 5.60 -24.83 7.52
CA ARG A 20 4.60 -24.56 6.46
C ARG A 20 5.13 -24.87 5.06
N LEU A 21 4.27 -25.42 4.20
CA LEU A 21 4.55 -25.66 2.78
C LEU A 21 5.04 -24.40 2.04
N CYS A 22 4.53 -23.21 2.39
CA CYS A 22 4.95 -21.95 1.76
C CYS A 22 6.35 -21.46 2.18
N CYS A 23 6.97 -22.11 3.17
CA CYS A 23 8.31 -21.77 3.68
C CYS A 23 9.32 -22.90 3.45
N VAL A 24 8.89 -24.16 3.48
CA VAL A 24 9.75 -25.34 3.37
C VAL A 24 9.19 -26.29 2.29
N PRO A 25 10.01 -26.75 1.34
CA PRO A 25 9.60 -27.77 0.37
C PRO A 25 9.04 -29.02 1.08
N GLY A 26 7.84 -29.45 0.70
CA GLY A 26 7.17 -30.59 1.34
C GLY A 26 6.63 -30.32 2.75
N GLY A 27 6.57 -29.06 3.20
CA GLY A 27 6.05 -28.69 4.51
C GLY A 27 4.56 -29.00 4.70
N LYS A 28 4.11 -28.94 5.96
CA LYS A 28 2.72 -29.13 6.38
C LYS A 28 1.82 -28.03 5.82
N HIS A 29 0.56 -28.37 5.57
CA HIS A 29 -0.44 -27.42 5.09
C HIS A 29 -1.85 -27.84 5.47
N PRO A 30 -2.79 -26.88 5.70
CA PRO A 30 -4.19 -27.20 5.85
C PRO A 30 -4.82 -27.55 4.48
N PRO A 31 -6.05 -28.10 4.45
CA PRO A 31 -6.76 -28.42 3.20
C PRO A 31 -7.02 -27.20 2.30
N ASP A 32 -7.14 -26.01 2.88
CA ASP A 32 -7.38 -24.73 2.20
C ASP A 32 -6.09 -23.94 1.90
N CYS A 33 -4.93 -24.59 1.96
CA CYS A 33 -3.67 -23.94 1.64
C CYS A 33 -3.60 -23.60 0.14
N PRO A 34 -3.40 -22.33 -0.24
CA PRO A 34 -3.42 -21.96 -1.64
C PRO A 34 -2.26 -22.57 -2.45
N SER A 35 -1.12 -22.83 -1.81
CA SER A 35 0.02 -23.47 -2.46
C SER A 35 -0.23 -24.94 -2.83
N ALA A 36 -1.14 -25.62 -2.11
CA ALA A 36 -1.48 -27.02 -2.36
C ALA A 36 -2.79 -27.17 -3.17
N ALA A 37 -3.78 -26.34 -2.89
CA ALA A 37 -5.12 -26.44 -3.47
C ALA A 37 -5.31 -25.71 -4.81
N HIS A 38 -4.36 -24.85 -5.20
CA HIS A 38 -4.40 -24.05 -6.44
C HIS A 38 -3.08 -24.12 -7.23
N THR A 39 -2.62 -25.34 -7.53
CA THR A 39 -1.36 -25.57 -8.26
C THR A 39 -1.36 -24.93 -9.65
N ASP A 40 -2.51 -24.85 -10.29
CA ASP A 40 -2.74 -24.14 -11.55
C ASP A 40 -2.42 -22.64 -11.44
N LEU A 41 -2.89 -21.97 -10.37
CA LEU A 41 -2.58 -20.56 -10.11
C LEU A 41 -1.11 -20.37 -9.73
N VAL A 42 -0.51 -21.31 -9.00
CA VAL A 42 0.93 -21.30 -8.70
C VAL A 42 1.74 -21.33 -9.99
N GLU A 43 1.44 -22.24 -10.91
CA GLU A 43 2.11 -22.32 -12.21
C GLU A 43 1.86 -21.08 -13.06
N LYS A 44 0.62 -20.60 -13.13
CA LYS A 44 0.27 -19.38 -13.86
C LYS A 44 1.06 -18.18 -13.33
N SER A 45 1.14 -18.01 -12.00
CA SER A 45 1.91 -16.92 -11.39
C SER A 45 3.39 -17.00 -11.74
N ARG A 46 4.00 -18.19 -11.74
CA ARG A 46 5.40 -18.39 -12.14
C ARG A 46 5.64 -17.97 -13.59
N ARG A 47 4.70 -18.26 -14.50
CA ARG A 47 4.77 -17.79 -15.90
C ARG A 47 4.66 -16.28 -15.98
N THR A 48 3.82 -15.64 -15.17
CA THR A 48 3.76 -14.17 -15.09
C THR A 48 5.09 -13.58 -14.62
N TYR A 49 5.72 -14.15 -13.58
CA TYR A 49 7.06 -13.71 -13.12
C TYR A 49 8.18 -13.94 -14.14
N ALA A 50 7.94 -14.71 -15.21
CA ALA A 50 8.91 -14.88 -16.29
C ALA A 50 8.85 -13.75 -17.32
N GLN A 51 7.78 -12.95 -17.35
CA GLN A 51 7.67 -11.78 -18.23
C GLN A 51 8.76 -10.75 -17.89
N PRO A 52 9.46 -10.15 -18.87
CA PRO A 52 10.68 -9.38 -18.60
C PRO A 52 10.51 -8.21 -17.63
N ASP A 53 9.42 -7.45 -17.76
CA ASP A 53 9.06 -6.30 -16.94
C ASP A 53 8.72 -6.71 -15.50
N ILE A 54 7.84 -7.71 -15.33
CA ILE A 54 7.48 -8.25 -14.01
C ILE A 54 8.70 -8.87 -13.34
N ARG A 55 9.51 -9.61 -14.09
CA ARG A 55 10.76 -10.22 -13.60
C ARG A 55 11.73 -9.15 -13.12
N HIS A 56 11.88 -8.06 -13.88
CA HIS A 56 12.74 -6.95 -13.49
C HIS A 56 12.24 -6.30 -12.19
N PHE A 57 10.95 -5.91 -12.16
CA PHE A 57 10.32 -5.28 -11.00
C PHE A 57 10.47 -6.15 -9.74
N ALA A 58 10.12 -7.43 -9.82
CA ALA A 58 10.21 -8.38 -8.73
C ALA A 58 11.65 -8.57 -8.21
N ARG A 59 12.64 -8.60 -9.12
CA ARG A 59 14.05 -8.72 -8.75
C ARG A 59 14.54 -7.49 -8.00
N GLN A 60 14.15 -6.29 -8.43
CA GLN A 60 14.55 -5.08 -7.70
C GLN A 60 13.85 -4.98 -6.36
N ALA A 61 12.56 -5.34 -6.27
CA ALA A 61 11.83 -5.39 -5.00
C ALA A 61 12.54 -6.31 -3.98
N ALA A 62 12.89 -7.53 -4.38
CA ALA A 62 13.60 -8.48 -3.51
C ALA A 62 15.01 -8.00 -3.12
N ARG A 63 15.72 -7.32 -4.03
CA ARG A 63 17.03 -6.73 -3.74
C ARG A 63 16.92 -5.58 -2.74
N VAL A 64 15.95 -4.69 -2.91
CA VAL A 64 15.72 -3.57 -2.00
C VAL A 64 15.37 -4.08 -0.62
N GLU A 65 14.44 -5.03 -0.51
CA GLU A 65 14.10 -5.70 0.75
C GLU A 65 15.37 -6.23 1.44
N ARG A 66 16.20 -7.00 0.72
CA ARG A 66 17.45 -7.53 1.29
C ARG A 66 18.38 -6.43 1.81
N HIS A 67 18.48 -5.31 1.10
CA HIS A 67 19.34 -4.18 1.49
C HIS A 67 18.71 -3.25 2.54
N SER A 68 17.42 -3.42 2.87
CA SER A 68 16.77 -2.79 4.02
C SER A 68 17.12 -3.49 5.35
N TYR A 69 17.94 -4.55 5.31
CA TYR A 69 18.50 -5.21 6.50
C TYR A 69 20.02 -5.20 6.50
N ALA A 70 20.60 -4.75 7.61
CA ALA A 70 22.01 -4.94 7.93
C ALA A 70 22.23 -6.34 8.51
N LYS A 71 23.35 -6.99 8.15
CA LYS A 71 23.80 -8.25 8.79
C LYS A 71 24.59 -7.90 10.04
N LEU A 72 24.25 -8.52 11.17
CA LEU A 72 24.95 -8.35 12.43
C LEU A 72 26.12 -9.36 12.54
N PRO A 73 27.14 -9.09 13.39
CA PRO A 73 28.29 -9.98 13.56
C PRO A 73 27.92 -11.41 13.99
N ASP A 74 26.84 -11.56 14.76
CA ASP A 74 26.29 -12.84 15.23
C ASP A 74 25.49 -13.61 14.16
N GLY A 75 25.41 -13.08 12.94
CA GLY A 75 24.62 -13.65 11.85
C GLY A 75 23.16 -13.20 11.82
N GLY A 76 22.71 -12.43 12.81
CA GLY A 76 21.39 -11.80 12.88
C GLY A 76 21.19 -10.73 11.81
N ARG A 77 19.97 -10.17 11.78
CA ARG A 77 19.58 -9.09 10.87
C ARG A 77 18.88 -7.97 11.62
N MET A 78 19.17 -6.72 11.25
CA MET A 78 18.54 -5.53 11.79
C MET A 78 17.97 -4.68 10.66
N PRO A 79 16.69 -4.25 10.71
CA PRO A 79 16.15 -3.26 9.78
C PRO A 79 16.99 -1.97 9.84
N CYS A 80 17.41 -1.46 8.68
CA CYS A 80 18.27 -0.29 8.59
C CYS A 80 17.73 0.82 7.67
N ARG A 81 16.54 0.64 7.10
CA ARG A 81 15.86 1.65 6.27
C ARG A 81 14.39 1.81 6.69
N PRO A 82 13.93 3.03 7.01
CA PRO A 82 12.50 3.30 7.12
C PRO A 82 11.84 3.31 5.73
N ARG A 83 10.52 3.12 5.69
CA ARG A 83 9.73 3.01 4.44
C ARG A 83 10.03 4.10 3.42
N ILE A 84 10.20 5.36 3.85
CA ILE A 84 10.50 6.47 2.94
C ILE A 84 11.85 6.30 2.22
N LEU A 85 12.87 5.75 2.89
CA LEU A 85 14.16 5.43 2.25
C LEU A 85 14.09 4.13 1.43
N GLU A 86 13.18 3.21 1.76
CA GLU A 86 12.89 2.06 0.89
C GLU A 86 12.27 2.48 -0.44
N ILE A 87 11.35 3.46 -0.43
CA ILE A 87 10.78 4.06 -1.64
C ILE A 87 11.88 4.68 -2.50
N VAL A 88 12.77 5.49 -1.90
CA VAL A 88 13.92 6.07 -2.62
C VAL A 88 14.84 5.00 -3.19
N ALA A 89 15.16 3.97 -2.41
CA ALA A 89 15.99 2.86 -2.86
C ALA A 89 15.35 2.08 -4.01
N PHE A 90 14.02 1.89 -3.96
CA PHE A 90 13.27 1.23 -5.02
C PHE A 90 13.21 2.06 -6.29
N ALA A 91 12.92 3.36 -6.19
CA ALA A 91 12.95 4.28 -7.32
C ALA A 91 14.31 4.23 -8.04
N ARG A 92 15.41 4.34 -7.29
CA ARG A 92 16.77 4.21 -7.85
C ARG A 92 17.03 2.86 -8.51
N ALA A 93 16.61 1.76 -7.88
CA ALA A 93 16.82 0.41 -8.40
C ALA A 93 16.05 0.16 -9.71
N MET A 94 14.94 0.86 -9.90
CA MET A 94 14.11 0.81 -11.10
C MET A 94 14.51 1.85 -12.17
N GLY A 95 15.44 2.76 -11.86
CA GLY A 95 15.80 3.87 -12.75
C GLY A 95 14.70 4.94 -12.85
N TYR A 96 13.85 5.05 -11.83
CA TYR A 96 12.80 6.07 -11.75
C TYR A 96 13.38 7.40 -11.28
N HIS A 97 12.90 8.48 -11.89
CA HIS A 97 13.36 9.84 -11.65
C HIS A 97 12.24 10.75 -11.16
N ARG A 98 11.01 10.53 -11.60
CA ARG A 98 9.84 11.36 -11.28
C ARG A 98 8.84 10.60 -10.43
N LEU A 99 8.59 11.08 -9.22
CA LEU A 99 7.59 10.53 -8.31
C LEU A 99 6.32 11.37 -8.29
N GLY A 100 5.17 10.69 -8.34
CA GLY A 100 3.88 11.28 -8.01
C GLY A 100 3.61 11.20 -6.51
N LEU A 101 3.22 12.30 -5.87
CA LEU A 101 2.87 12.38 -4.44
C LEU A 101 1.41 12.80 -4.28
N LEU A 102 0.52 11.83 -4.07
CA LEU A 102 -0.90 12.06 -3.82
C LEU A 102 -1.14 12.09 -2.31
N PHE A 103 -1.63 13.20 -1.77
CA PHE A 103 -1.75 13.35 -0.32
C PHE A 103 -3.06 13.98 0.16
N CYS A 104 -3.45 13.68 1.39
CA CYS A 104 -4.61 14.31 2.02
C CYS A 104 -4.27 15.72 2.52
N ILE A 105 -5.21 16.67 2.38
CA ILE A 105 -5.07 18.04 2.89
C ILE A 105 -4.69 18.11 4.38
N GLY A 106 -5.18 17.14 5.18
CA GLY A 106 -4.85 17.06 6.60
C GLY A 106 -3.43 16.58 6.91
N LEU A 107 -2.66 16.14 5.89
CA LEU A 107 -1.26 15.72 6.02
C LEU A 107 -0.34 16.61 5.16
N ARG A 108 -0.70 17.89 4.95
CA ARG A 108 0.07 18.80 4.08
C ARG A 108 1.51 18.99 4.55
N ARG A 109 1.75 19.03 5.87
CA ARG A 109 3.10 19.22 6.43
C ARG A 109 3.97 17.98 6.21
N GLU A 110 3.39 16.80 6.43
CA GLU A 110 4.02 15.51 6.19
C GLU A 110 4.31 15.31 4.70
N ALA A 111 3.40 15.73 3.83
CA ALA A 111 3.60 15.70 2.38
C ALA A 111 4.75 16.62 1.95
N ALA A 112 4.85 17.83 2.49
CA ALA A 112 5.97 18.73 2.22
C ALA A 112 7.31 18.11 2.66
N GLY A 113 7.38 17.56 3.88
CA GLY A 113 8.59 16.88 4.35
C GLY A 113 8.95 15.64 3.52
N ALA A 114 7.97 14.87 3.04
CA ALA A 114 8.22 13.74 2.15
C ALA A 114 8.78 14.20 0.79
N ALA A 115 8.23 15.27 0.22
CA ALA A 115 8.72 15.86 -1.03
C ALA A 115 10.16 16.38 -0.87
N GLU A 116 10.46 17.13 0.20
CA GLU A 116 11.82 17.61 0.52
C GLU A 116 12.81 16.44 0.61
N ILE A 117 12.42 15.32 1.24
CA ILE A 117 13.26 14.13 1.32
C ILE A 117 13.48 13.52 -0.07
N PHE A 118 12.46 13.40 -0.91
CA PHE A 118 12.62 12.85 -2.26
C PHE A 118 13.50 13.74 -3.14
N GLU A 119 13.30 15.05 -3.09
CA GLU A 119 14.10 16.04 -3.82
C GLU A 119 15.56 16.04 -3.36
N ALA A 120 15.80 15.99 -2.05
CA ALA A 120 17.15 15.83 -1.50
C ALA A 120 17.84 14.52 -1.92
N GLN A 121 17.07 13.52 -2.34
CA GLN A 121 17.58 12.25 -2.89
C GLN A 121 17.74 12.27 -4.41
N GLY A 122 17.51 13.42 -5.07
CA GLY A 122 17.66 13.61 -6.51
C GLY A 122 16.47 13.14 -7.35
N LEU A 123 15.28 13.02 -6.73
CA LEU A 123 14.05 12.66 -7.43
C LEU A 123 13.21 13.92 -7.67
N GLU A 124 12.61 14.04 -8.84
CA GLU A 124 11.58 15.05 -9.12
C GLU A 124 10.27 14.64 -8.44
N THR A 125 9.59 15.56 -7.76
CA THR A 125 8.32 15.28 -7.08
C THR A 125 7.18 16.10 -7.68
N ILE A 126 6.19 15.44 -8.26
CA ILE A 126 4.93 16.04 -8.69
C ILE A 126 3.89 15.75 -7.61
N SER A 127 3.25 16.75 -7.02
CA SER A 127 2.32 16.54 -5.91
C SER A 127 0.90 17.02 -6.20
N ALA A 128 -0.09 16.32 -5.63
CA ALA A 128 -1.50 16.70 -5.71
C ALA A 128 -2.20 16.48 -4.38
N VAL A 129 -2.84 17.53 -3.86
CA VAL A 129 -3.65 17.47 -2.63
C VAL A 129 -5.04 16.91 -2.92
N CYS A 130 -5.62 16.19 -1.97
CA CYS A 130 -6.90 15.50 -2.17
C CYS A 130 -8.07 16.43 -2.49
N LYS A 131 -8.02 17.71 -2.15
CA LYS A 131 -9.09 18.70 -2.44
C LYS A 131 -8.88 19.43 -3.78
N ALA A 132 -7.87 19.05 -4.57
CA ALA A 132 -7.64 19.64 -5.88
C ALA A 132 -8.93 19.57 -6.73
N GLY A 133 -9.20 20.64 -7.48
CA GLY A 133 -10.42 20.80 -8.27
C GLY A 133 -11.65 21.27 -7.49
N GLY A 134 -11.64 21.26 -6.16
CA GLY A 134 -12.69 21.89 -5.35
C GLY A 134 -14.09 21.31 -5.54
N LEU A 135 -14.20 20.06 -6.01
CA LEU A 135 -15.47 19.38 -6.29
C LEU A 135 -16.37 19.42 -5.04
N SER A 136 -17.59 19.91 -5.16
CA SER A 136 -18.54 19.98 -4.04
C SER A 136 -19.17 18.61 -3.79
N LYS A 137 -19.43 18.29 -2.52
CA LYS A 137 -20.23 17.11 -2.16
C LYS A 137 -21.62 17.13 -2.79
N SER A 138 -22.21 18.32 -2.97
CA SER A 138 -23.54 18.47 -3.61
C SER A 138 -23.57 17.99 -5.06
N GLU A 139 -22.44 18.02 -5.77
CA GLU A 139 -22.34 17.51 -7.15
C GLU A 139 -22.49 15.98 -7.21
N LEU A 140 -22.28 15.30 -6.08
CA LEU A 140 -22.56 13.87 -5.93
C LEU A 140 -23.92 13.58 -5.29
N GLY A 141 -24.77 14.59 -5.13
CA GLY A 141 -26.06 14.46 -4.47
C GLY A 141 -25.97 14.27 -2.95
N LEU A 142 -24.81 14.57 -2.34
CA LEU A 142 -24.62 14.48 -0.89
C LEU A 142 -25.07 15.77 -0.21
N SER A 143 -25.80 15.65 0.89
CA SER A 143 -26.35 16.79 1.64
C SER A 143 -26.67 16.43 3.09
N GLY A 144 -27.04 17.41 3.92
CA GLY A 144 -27.47 17.16 5.29
C GLY A 144 -26.41 16.41 6.10
N GLU A 145 -26.76 15.21 6.59
CA GLU A 145 -25.91 14.35 7.42
C GLU A 145 -24.66 13.82 6.69
N ASP A 146 -24.61 13.89 5.36
CA ASP A 146 -23.41 13.53 4.59
C ASP A 146 -22.29 14.58 4.73
N LEU A 147 -22.62 15.79 5.19
CA LEU A 147 -21.70 16.90 5.36
C LEU A 147 -21.17 16.95 6.80
N LEU A 148 -19.88 17.20 6.96
CA LEU A 148 -19.27 17.50 8.26
C LEU A 148 -19.75 18.85 8.78
N ASN A 149 -20.05 19.79 7.88
CA ASN A 149 -20.66 21.07 8.21
C ASN A 149 -21.83 21.35 7.26
N PRO A 150 -23.08 21.03 7.64
CA PRO A 150 -24.25 21.23 6.79
C PRO A 150 -24.54 22.71 6.44
N GLU A 151 -23.99 23.65 7.20
CA GLU A 151 -24.23 25.09 7.02
C GLU A 151 -23.28 25.73 6.01
N GLN A 152 -22.27 25.01 5.53
CA GLN A 152 -21.23 25.54 4.63
C GLN A 152 -21.01 24.63 3.42
N PRO A 153 -20.66 25.18 2.24
CA PRO A 153 -20.22 24.37 1.12
C PRO A 153 -19.00 23.51 1.51
N GLU A 154 -19.14 22.19 1.41
CA GLU A 154 -18.06 21.27 1.70
C GLU A 154 -17.50 20.66 0.42
N SER A 155 -16.25 21.00 0.11
CA SER A 155 -15.50 20.32 -0.95
C SER A 155 -15.28 18.85 -0.56
N MET A 156 -15.39 17.94 -1.51
CA MET A 156 -14.99 16.54 -1.37
C MET A 156 -13.54 16.32 -1.81
N CYS A 157 -13.02 15.12 -1.56
CA CYS A 157 -11.73 14.73 -2.10
C CYS A 157 -11.90 14.25 -3.55
N ASN A 158 -10.99 14.61 -4.45
CA ASN A 158 -11.02 14.24 -5.85
C ASN A 158 -9.82 13.35 -6.22
N PRO A 159 -9.82 12.06 -5.83
CA PRO A 159 -8.72 11.13 -6.11
C PRO A 159 -8.58 10.81 -7.60
N VAL A 160 -9.66 10.96 -8.38
CA VAL A 160 -9.62 10.82 -9.84
C VAL A 160 -8.75 11.92 -10.43
N LEU A 161 -8.99 13.18 -10.07
CA LEU A 161 -8.13 14.28 -10.53
C LEU A 161 -6.69 14.14 -10.04
N GLN A 162 -6.46 13.66 -8.80
CA GLN A 162 -5.10 13.39 -8.34
C GLN A 162 -4.39 12.37 -9.25
N ALA A 163 -5.06 11.28 -9.61
CA ALA A 163 -4.50 10.27 -10.50
C ALA A 163 -4.26 10.82 -11.92
N GLU A 164 -5.22 11.53 -12.50
CA GLU A 164 -5.11 12.15 -13.83
C GLU A 164 -3.96 13.16 -13.92
N LEU A 165 -3.71 13.93 -12.84
CA LEU A 165 -2.56 14.84 -12.78
C LEU A 165 -1.24 14.07 -12.83
N MET A 166 -1.15 12.90 -12.17
CA MET A 166 0.06 12.08 -12.20
C MET A 166 0.25 11.39 -13.55
N ASN A 167 -0.83 10.85 -14.12
CA ASN A 167 -0.81 10.23 -15.46
C ASN A 167 -0.38 11.26 -16.51
N ARG A 168 -0.96 12.47 -16.48
CA ARG A 168 -0.58 13.57 -17.36
C ARG A 168 0.86 14.03 -17.18
N ALA A 169 1.37 14.00 -15.95
CA ALA A 169 2.76 14.33 -15.64
C ALA A 169 3.74 13.20 -16.02
N GLN A 170 3.22 12.03 -16.43
CA GLN A 170 3.98 10.85 -16.81
C GLN A 170 5.02 10.49 -15.75
N VAL A 171 4.57 10.43 -14.48
CA VAL A 171 5.44 10.01 -13.38
C VAL A 171 5.82 8.54 -13.52
N ASP A 172 6.98 8.16 -12.99
CA ASP A 172 7.46 6.78 -13.06
C ASP A 172 6.85 5.90 -11.96
N PHE A 173 6.56 6.51 -10.80
CA PHE A 173 6.06 5.81 -9.62
C PHE A 173 5.28 6.73 -8.68
N ASN A 174 4.17 6.24 -8.15
CA ASN A 174 3.27 7.00 -7.29
C ASN A 174 3.44 6.63 -5.81
N VAL A 175 3.35 7.63 -4.94
CA VAL A 175 3.36 7.50 -3.49
C VAL A 175 2.11 8.16 -2.93
N LEU A 176 1.27 7.36 -2.28
CA LEU A 176 0.08 7.83 -1.59
C LEU A 176 0.39 8.13 -0.13
N LEU A 177 -0.15 9.24 0.38
CA LEU A 177 0.03 9.70 1.76
C LEU A 177 -1.29 10.14 2.41
N GLY A 178 -1.82 9.29 3.29
CA GLY A 178 -2.91 9.62 4.19
C GLY A 178 -4.26 9.85 3.53
N LEU A 179 -4.52 9.24 2.37
CA LEU A 179 -5.85 9.22 1.77
C LEU A 179 -6.78 8.24 2.53
N CYS A 180 -8.08 8.55 2.59
CA CYS A 180 -9.07 7.66 3.22
C CYS A 180 -9.28 6.38 2.39
N VAL A 181 -9.77 5.31 3.03
CA VAL A 181 -9.99 3.96 2.45
C VAL A 181 -10.72 3.93 1.09
N GLY A 182 -11.72 4.78 0.89
CA GLY A 182 -12.39 4.87 -0.41
C GLY A 182 -11.59 5.65 -1.45
N HIS A 183 -10.86 6.68 -1.01
CA HIS A 183 -10.16 7.61 -1.88
C HIS A 183 -8.78 7.09 -2.31
N ASP A 184 -8.03 6.37 -1.46
CA ASP A 184 -6.81 5.67 -1.92
C ASP A 184 -7.16 4.57 -2.93
N THR A 185 -8.18 3.76 -2.66
CA THR A 185 -8.67 2.72 -3.57
C THR A 185 -9.07 3.29 -4.92
N LEU A 186 -9.81 4.41 -4.91
CA LEU A 186 -10.21 5.07 -6.16
C LEU A 186 -9.00 5.65 -6.89
N ALA A 187 -8.05 6.30 -6.20
CA ALA A 187 -6.82 6.77 -6.85
C ALA A 187 -6.04 5.61 -7.49
N LEU A 188 -5.79 4.52 -6.75
CA LEU A 188 -5.07 3.34 -7.23
C LEU A 188 -5.72 2.69 -8.46
N ARG A 189 -7.04 2.76 -8.59
CA ARG A 189 -7.76 2.26 -9.77
C ARG A 189 -7.51 3.10 -11.03
N HIS A 190 -7.24 4.39 -10.89
CA HIS A 190 -7.08 5.34 -11.99
C HIS A 190 -5.61 5.65 -12.32
N LEU A 191 -4.65 5.25 -11.48
CA LEU A 191 -3.22 5.45 -11.73
C LEU A 191 -2.71 4.47 -12.81
N GLU A 192 -2.01 5.01 -13.81
CA GLU A 192 -1.37 4.21 -14.86
C GLU A 192 0.00 3.69 -14.43
N ALA A 193 0.82 4.55 -13.81
CA ALA A 193 2.11 4.18 -13.26
C ALA A 193 1.95 3.44 -11.91
N PRO A 194 2.84 2.48 -11.59
CA PRO A 194 2.78 1.72 -10.35
C PRO A 194 2.79 2.61 -9.12
N ALA A 195 2.16 2.15 -8.04
CA ALA A 195 1.94 2.95 -6.84
C ALA A 195 2.28 2.20 -5.56
N THR A 196 2.64 2.94 -4.52
CA THR A 196 2.75 2.46 -3.15
C THR A 196 2.17 3.46 -2.16
N VAL A 197 2.05 3.06 -0.90
CA VAL A 197 1.53 3.89 0.18
C VAL A 197 2.64 4.12 1.20
N LEU A 198 2.94 5.39 1.48
CA LEU A 198 3.87 5.77 2.55
C LEU A 198 3.20 5.66 3.91
N ALA A 199 1.98 6.18 4.05
CA ALA A 199 1.13 6.01 5.22
C ALA A 199 -0.36 6.07 4.85
N VAL A 200 -1.22 5.34 5.56
CA VAL A 200 -2.67 5.35 5.35
C VAL A 200 -3.37 6.40 6.23
N LYS A 201 -4.63 6.74 5.95
CA LYS A 201 -5.41 7.60 6.83
C LYS A 201 -5.94 6.82 8.04
N ASP A 202 -5.35 7.07 9.19
CA ASP A 202 -5.93 6.73 10.49
C ASP A 202 -5.92 7.99 11.35
N ARG A 203 -7.10 8.56 11.58
CA ARG A 203 -7.24 9.80 12.36
C ARG A 203 -7.07 9.54 13.86
N MET A 204 -7.42 8.35 14.32
CA MET A 204 -7.45 8.00 15.74
C MET A 204 -6.07 7.60 16.24
N LEU A 205 -5.34 6.82 15.44
CA LEU A 205 -4.07 6.21 15.83
C LEU A 205 -2.86 6.86 15.13
N GLY A 206 -2.99 8.10 14.69
CA GLY A 206 -1.89 8.85 14.09
C GLY A 206 -1.27 8.16 12.87
N HIS A 207 -2.12 7.66 11.96
CA HIS A 207 -1.70 6.95 10.74
C HIS A 207 -1.04 5.59 10.97
N ASN A 208 -1.21 4.99 12.16
CA ASN A 208 -0.71 3.66 12.52
C ASN A 208 -1.84 2.66 12.84
N PRO A 209 -2.56 2.15 11.82
CA PRO A 209 -3.73 1.27 12.04
C PRO A 209 -3.37 -0.10 12.62
N LEU A 210 -2.10 -0.53 12.56
CA LEU A 210 -1.71 -1.81 13.15
C LEU A 210 -1.81 -1.81 14.67
N ALA A 211 -1.76 -0.63 15.31
CA ALA A 211 -2.00 -0.51 16.74
C ALA A 211 -3.42 -0.98 17.12
N ALA A 212 -4.42 -0.76 16.25
CA ALA A 212 -5.78 -1.27 16.45
C ALA A 212 -5.80 -2.82 16.52
N VAL A 213 -5.14 -3.44 15.56
CA VAL A 213 -5.07 -4.90 15.40
C VAL A 213 -4.28 -5.53 16.55
N GLN A 214 -3.14 -4.95 16.90
CA GLN A 214 -2.26 -5.44 17.97
C GLN A 214 -2.97 -5.40 19.34
N CYS A 215 -3.76 -4.36 19.60
CA CYS A 215 -4.52 -4.20 20.84
C CYS A 215 -5.93 -4.83 20.79
N SER A 216 -6.30 -5.51 19.70
CA SER A 216 -7.62 -6.14 19.54
C SER A 216 -7.88 -7.35 20.46
N GLY A 217 -6.87 -7.80 21.20
CA GLY A 217 -7.01 -8.81 22.25
C GLY A 217 -7.16 -8.22 23.66
N SER A 218 -7.03 -6.89 23.80
CA SER A 218 -7.03 -6.20 25.10
C SER A 218 -7.93 -4.95 25.05
N TYR A 219 -7.35 -3.75 25.10
CA TYR A 219 -8.08 -2.48 25.18
C TYR A 219 -8.98 -2.19 23.98
N PHE A 220 -8.70 -2.80 22.82
CA PHE A 220 -9.55 -2.69 21.62
C PHE A 220 -10.30 -3.98 21.30
N ASN A 221 -10.61 -4.80 22.30
CA ASN A 221 -11.37 -6.05 22.12
C ASN A 221 -12.77 -5.85 21.51
N TYR A 222 -13.38 -4.67 21.69
CA TYR A 222 -14.66 -4.29 21.09
C TYR A 222 -14.66 -4.39 19.56
N LEU A 223 -13.49 -4.33 18.92
CA LEU A 223 -13.36 -4.53 17.47
C LEU A 223 -13.71 -5.96 17.02
N LYS A 224 -13.67 -6.95 17.93
CA LYS A 224 -14.06 -8.34 17.66
C LYS A 224 -15.43 -8.71 18.22
N THR A 225 -15.96 -7.90 19.12
CA THR A 225 -17.31 -8.05 19.69
C THR A 225 -18.03 -6.71 19.52
N PRO A 226 -18.56 -6.41 18.32
CA PRO A 226 -19.22 -5.15 18.06
C PRO A 226 -20.38 -4.95 19.04
N MET A 227 -20.48 -3.75 19.61
CA MET A 227 -21.60 -3.36 20.49
C MET A 227 -22.87 -3.13 19.68
#